data_AF-A0ABD1X6M2-F1
#
_entry.id   AF-A0ABD1X6M2-F1
#
_cell.length_a   1.000
_cell.length_b   1.000
_cell.length_c   1.000
_cell.angle_alpha   90.00
_cell.angle_beta   90.00
_cell.angle_gamma   90.00
#
_symmetry.space_group_name_H-M   'P 1'
#
loop_
_entity.id
_entity.type
_entity.pdbx_description
1 polymer ?
#
loop_
_entity_poly.entity_id
_entity_poly.type
_entity_poly.pdbx_seq_one_letter_code
_entity_poly.pdbx_strand_id
1 'polypeptide(L)'
;MFSHCFLFFFLIFPTFSKSSNLNFPKSQAEKFIRSLNLFPKHDVNQHFDGDYKPGESRISEKRVEFPYVGDSGTTVKDLGHHAGYYRLPHTKDARMFYFFFESRNSRADPVVIWLTGGPGCSGELALFYENGPFHITRNMSLAWNDFGWDKVSNLIYVDQPIGTGFSYSSHSDDIRHSEDGVSNDLYDFLQAFFKEHPQYVKNDFYITGESYAGHYIPALACSSTSGKQK
;
A
#
# COMPACT_ATOMS: atom_id res chain seq x y z
N MET A 1 49.33 -0.46 27.88
CA MET A 1 50.16 0.10 26.79
C MET A 1 49.44 -0.20 25.50
N PHE A 2 48.89 0.85 24.83
CA PHE A 2 48.36 0.96 23.45
C PHE A 2 47.54 -0.22 22.85
N SER A 3 46.37 -0.06 22.24
CA SER A 3 45.95 1.00 21.32
C SER A 3 44.43 0.89 21.10
N HIS A 4 43.70 2.01 21.19
CA HIS A 4 42.38 2.20 20.60
C HIS A 4 42.58 2.94 19.28
N CYS A 5 42.13 2.36 18.16
CA CYS A 5 42.02 3.06 16.88
C CYS A 5 40.53 3.14 16.52
N PHE A 6 39.88 4.23 16.93
CA PHE A 6 38.63 4.69 16.34
C PHE A 6 38.98 5.52 15.11
N LEU A 7 38.61 5.04 13.92
CA LEU A 7 38.64 5.82 12.69
C LEU A 7 37.41 6.75 12.69
N PHE A 8 37.64 8.03 12.99
CA PHE A 8 36.70 9.11 12.75
C PHE A 8 36.75 9.49 11.26
N PHE A 9 35.68 9.20 10.52
CA PHE A 9 35.43 9.84 9.23
C PHE A 9 34.72 11.18 9.46
N PHE A 10 35.45 12.29 9.35
CA PHE A 10 34.86 13.62 9.26
C PHE A 10 34.30 13.82 7.85
N LEU A 11 32.99 13.67 7.68
CA LEU A 11 32.30 14.22 6.52
C LEU A 11 32.07 15.71 6.75
N ILE A 12 32.78 16.53 5.96
CA ILE A 12 32.59 17.97 5.88
C ILE A 12 31.25 18.22 5.19
N PHE A 13 30.24 18.66 5.93
CA PHE A 13 29.00 19.17 5.35
C PHE A 13 29.25 20.59 4.81
N PRO A 14 28.98 20.89 3.53
CA PRO A 14 28.88 22.26 3.09
C PRO A 14 27.63 22.89 3.74
N THR A 15 27.82 24.07 4.32
CA THR A 15 26.77 24.91 4.89
C THR A 15 25.66 25.13 3.86
N PHE A 16 24.47 24.61 4.14
CA PHE A 16 23.29 24.84 3.30
C PHE A 16 22.83 26.29 3.45
N SER A 17 22.89 27.03 2.33
CA SER A 17 22.18 28.30 2.16
C SER A 17 20.68 28.04 2.25
N LYS A 18 20.04 28.77 3.16
CA LYS A 18 18.61 28.65 3.47
C LYS A 18 17.82 29.45 2.44
N SER A 19 17.34 28.79 1.38
CA SER A 19 16.28 29.34 0.54
C SER A 19 15.55 28.26 -0.25
N SER A 20 14.36 27.89 0.21
CA SER A 20 13.18 27.59 -0.62
C SER A 20 11.98 27.27 0.29
N ASN A 21 10.79 27.67 -0.14
CA ASN A 21 9.53 27.61 0.60
C ASN A 21 9.11 26.17 1.00
N LEU A 22 9.46 25.73 2.23
CA LEU A 22 9.07 24.43 2.80
C LEU A 22 7.56 24.30 3.14
N ASN A 23 6.79 25.39 3.09
CA ASN A 23 5.35 25.36 3.43
C ASN A 23 4.46 24.80 2.30
N PHE A 24 4.93 24.84 1.05
CA PHE A 24 4.14 24.43 -0.11
C PHE A 24 3.96 22.89 -0.21
N PRO A 25 5.02 22.04 -0.07
CA PRO A 25 4.90 20.59 -0.21
C PRO A 25 4.07 19.94 0.91
N LYS A 26 4.19 20.44 2.15
CA LYS A 26 3.45 19.91 3.31
C LYS A 26 1.93 20.04 3.13
N SER A 27 1.48 21.19 2.65
CA SER A 27 0.04 21.44 2.41
C SER A 27 -0.55 20.53 1.33
N GLN A 28 0.27 20.11 0.36
CA GLN A 28 -0.15 19.24 -0.73
C GLN A 28 -0.16 17.77 -0.33
N ALA A 29 0.87 17.31 0.37
CA ALA A 29 0.87 15.98 0.97
C ALA A 29 -0.31 15.81 1.94
N GLU A 30 -0.61 16.83 2.74
CA GLU A 30 -1.79 16.83 3.61
C GLU A 30 -3.09 16.73 2.81
N LYS A 31 -3.25 17.51 1.74
CA LYS A 31 -4.43 17.42 0.85
C LYS A 31 -4.56 16.03 0.23
N PHE A 32 -3.45 15.44 -0.23
CA PHE A 32 -3.44 14.09 -0.79
C PHE A 32 -3.83 13.05 0.26
N ILE A 33 -3.21 13.04 1.44
CA ILE A 33 -3.53 12.13 2.54
C ILE A 33 -5.00 12.29 2.95
N ARG A 34 -5.49 13.53 3.08
CA ARG A 34 -6.92 13.78 3.33
C ARG A 34 -7.79 13.26 2.19
N SER A 35 -7.33 13.37 0.95
CA SER A 35 -7.99 12.77 -0.20
C SER A 35 -7.90 11.25 -0.21
N LEU A 36 -7.06 10.59 0.59
CA LEU A 36 -7.11 9.14 0.79
C LEU A 36 -8.13 8.73 1.86
N ASN A 37 -8.65 9.69 2.64
CA ASN A 37 -9.78 9.41 3.51
C ASN A 37 -11.02 9.10 2.64
N LEU A 38 -11.40 7.82 2.59
CA LEU A 38 -12.57 7.34 1.84
C LEU A 38 -13.88 7.60 2.59
N PHE A 39 -13.79 7.98 3.87
CA PHE A 39 -14.92 8.29 4.74
C PHE A 39 -14.89 9.76 5.16
N PRO A 40 -15.08 10.73 4.25
CA PRO A 40 -14.86 12.16 4.52
C PRO A 40 -15.77 12.76 5.61
N LYS A 41 -16.85 12.08 5.99
CA LYS A 41 -17.77 12.50 7.06
C LYS A 41 -17.36 12.04 8.45
N HIS A 42 -16.37 11.14 8.53
CA HIS A 42 -15.90 10.53 9.76
C HIS A 42 -14.42 10.89 9.89
N ASP A 43 -14.01 11.34 11.07
CA ASP A 43 -12.59 11.37 11.37
C ASP A 43 -12.05 9.94 11.18
N VAL A 44 -10.78 9.80 10.77
CA VAL A 44 -10.11 8.49 10.58
C VAL A 44 -10.21 7.61 11.84
N ASN A 45 -10.64 8.19 12.98
CA ASN A 45 -10.82 7.58 14.29
C ASN A 45 -12.29 7.54 14.79
N GLN A 46 -13.31 7.73 13.94
CA GLN A 46 -14.70 7.62 14.37
C GLN A 46 -15.23 6.18 14.20
N HIS A 47 -15.57 5.59 15.34
CA HIS A 47 -16.28 4.32 15.50
C HIS A 47 -17.47 4.23 14.53
N PHE A 48 -17.41 3.28 13.59
CA PHE A 48 -18.62 2.74 12.98
C PHE A 48 -19.13 1.58 13.85
N ASP A 49 -19.97 1.92 14.83
CA ASP A 49 -20.84 0.99 15.56
C ASP A 49 -21.99 0.44 14.68
N GLY A 50 -21.89 0.63 13.36
CA GLY A 50 -22.79 0.00 12.40
C GLY A 50 -22.39 -1.44 12.20
N ASP A 51 -23.19 -2.37 12.74
CA ASP A 51 -23.10 -3.79 12.43
C ASP A 51 -23.00 -4.00 10.92
N TYR A 52 -22.01 -4.79 10.49
CA TYR A 52 -21.88 -5.21 9.10
C TYR A 52 -23.20 -5.83 8.63
N LYS A 53 -23.84 -5.23 7.63
CA LYS A 53 -25.04 -5.80 7.02
C LYS A 53 -24.63 -6.91 6.05
N PRO A 54 -25.14 -8.14 6.22
CA PRO A 54 -24.87 -9.22 5.29
C PRO A 54 -25.23 -8.81 3.86
N GLY A 55 -24.26 -8.79 2.96
CA GLY A 55 -24.44 -8.44 1.55
C GLY A 55 -23.83 -7.11 1.10
N GLU A 56 -23.43 -6.23 2.02
CA GLU A 56 -22.67 -5.02 1.67
C GLU A 56 -21.18 -5.36 1.42
N SER A 57 -20.55 -4.65 0.49
CA SER A 57 -19.11 -4.79 0.25
C SER A 57 -18.33 -4.30 1.46
N ARG A 58 -17.31 -5.07 1.85
CA ARG A 58 -16.37 -4.70 2.91
C ARG A 58 -15.25 -3.80 2.39
N ILE A 59 -15.17 -3.63 1.08
CA ILE A 59 -14.25 -2.73 0.42
C ILE A 59 -14.96 -1.40 0.19
N SER A 60 -14.37 -0.33 0.70
CA SER A 60 -14.65 1.03 0.23
C SER A 60 -13.48 1.43 -0.63
N GLU A 61 -13.69 1.68 -1.91
CA GLU A 61 -12.62 1.98 -2.87
C GLU A 61 -12.99 3.23 -3.67
N LYS A 62 -11.99 4.04 -4.02
CA LYS A 62 -12.17 5.11 -4.99
C LYS A 62 -10.98 5.22 -5.92
N ARG A 63 -11.25 5.76 -7.11
CA ARG A 63 -10.21 6.21 -8.02
C ARG A 63 -9.47 7.41 -7.41
N VAL A 64 -8.15 7.33 -7.37
CA VAL A 64 -7.27 8.41 -6.92
C VAL A 64 -6.67 9.10 -8.13
N GLU A 65 -6.72 10.44 -8.12
CA GLU A 65 -5.99 11.26 -9.08
C GLU A 65 -4.78 11.87 -8.37
N PHE A 66 -3.59 11.61 -8.89
CA PHE A 66 -2.38 12.27 -8.40
C PHE A 66 -2.29 13.66 -9.04
N PRO A 67 -2.35 14.75 -8.26
CA PRO A 67 -2.52 16.11 -8.78
C PRO A 67 -1.30 16.67 -9.54
N TYR A 68 -0.15 15.99 -9.50
CA TYR A 68 1.09 16.43 -10.15
C TYR A 68 1.79 15.28 -10.86
N VAL A 69 1.47 15.10 -12.14
CA VAL A 69 2.32 14.37 -13.09
C VAL A 69 3.03 15.38 -13.97
N GLY A 70 4.36 15.40 -13.88
CA GLY A 70 5.24 16.35 -14.55
C GLY A 70 5.96 15.74 -15.76
N ASP A 71 5.99 16.52 -16.84
CA ASP A 71 6.55 16.30 -18.19
C ASP A 71 5.81 15.32 -19.12
N SER A 72 5.10 15.94 -20.09
CA SER A 72 4.63 15.43 -21.38
C SER A 72 4.15 13.97 -21.48
N GLY A 73 2.83 13.80 -21.60
CA GLY A 73 2.26 12.87 -22.58
C GLY A 73 1.39 11.72 -22.09
N THR A 74 1.25 11.49 -20.78
CA THR A 74 0.41 10.40 -20.27
C THR A 74 -0.45 10.89 -19.13
N THR A 75 -1.76 10.70 -19.25
CA THR A 75 -2.67 11.04 -18.16
C THR A 75 -2.77 9.85 -17.22
N VAL A 76 -2.67 10.12 -15.92
CA VAL A 76 -3.04 9.20 -14.82
C VAL A 76 -4.45 8.60 -15.02
N LYS A 77 -5.27 9.27 -15.85
CA LYS A 77 -6.65 8.91 -16.17
C LYS A 77 -6.80 7.70 -17.10
N ASP A 78 -5.72 7.17 -17.67
CA ASP A 78 -5.78 5.96 -18.50
C ASP A 78 -5.54 4.67 -17.71
N LEU A 79 -5.08 4.79 -16.46
CA LEU A 79 -4.93 3.67 -15.53
C LEU A 79 -5.88 3.84 -14.33
N GLY A 80 -6.50 2.75 -13.89
CA GLY A 80 -7.20 2.72 -12.62
C GLY A 80 -6.18 2.74 -11.49
N HIS A 81 -6.07 3.85 -10.75
CA HIS A 81 -5.25 3.98 -9.54
C HIS A 81 -6.17 4.05 -8.33
N HIS A 82 -6.69 2.91 -7.96
CA HIS A 82 -7.67 2.84 -6.90
C HIS A 82 -6.94 2.87 -5.55
N ALA A 83 -7.55 3.52 -4.57
CA ALA A 83 -7.18 3.36 -3.17
C ALA A 83 -8.41 2.92 -2.40
N GLY A 84 -8.22 1.96 -1.52
CA GLY A 84 -9.30 1.31 -0.82
C GLY A 84 -8.99 1.04 0.64
N TYR A 85 -10.06 0.94 1.43
CA TYR A 85 -10.03 0.34 2.75
C TYR A 85 -10.88 -0.92 2.73
N TYR A 86 -10.33 -2.01 3.25
CA TYR A 86 -11.04 -3.24 3.55
C TYR A 86 -11.35 -3.33 5.05
N ARG A 87 -12.63 -3.45 5.40
CA ARG A 87 -13.04 -3.74 6.78
C ARG A 87 -12.84 -5.23 7.09
N LEU A 88 -11.84 -5.52 7.92
CA LEU A 88 -11.53 -6.88 8.33
C LEU A 88 -12.72 -7.54 9.07
N PRO A 89 -12.95 -8.84 8.85
CA PRO A 89 -13.92 -9.59 9.63
C PRO A 89 -13.36 -9.90 11.01
N HIS A 90 -14.26 -10.07 11.98
CA HIS A 90 -13.89 -10.46 13.35
C HIS A 90 -12.92 -9.51 14.08
N THR A 91 -12.85 -8.25 13.65
CA THR A 91 -12.13 -7.15 14.31
C THR A 91 -13.11 -6.11 14.83
N LYS A 92 -12.74 -5.36 15.86
CA LYS A 92 -13.57 -4.28 16.41
C LYS A 92 -13.70 -3.14 15.40
N ASP A 93 -12.56 -2.65 14.89
CA ASP A 93 -12.56 -1.50 13.99
C ASP A 93 -11.41 -1.50 12.97
N ALA A 94 -10.73 -2.63 12.75
CA ALA A 94 -9.64 -2.66 11.79
C ALA A 94 -10.07 -2.33 10.35
N ARG A 95 -9.28 -1.50 9.69
CA ARG A 95 -9.37 -1.14 8.27
C ARG A 95 -8.00 -1.31 7.64
N MET A 96 -7.91 -2.21 6.67
CA MET A 96 -6.70 -2.46 5.88
C MET A 96 -6.71 -1.58 4.64
N PHE A 97 -5.72 -0.73 4.48
CA PHE A 97 -5.53 0.13 3.33
C PHE A 97 -4.79 -0.60 2.21
N TYR A 98 -5.15 -0.29 0.97
CA TYR A 98 -4.42 -0.73 -0.20
C TYR A 98 -4.48 0.31 -1.32
N PHE A 99 -3.45 0.28 -2.18
CA PHE A 99 -3.53 0.83 -3.53
C PHE A 99 -3.63 -0.29 -4.57
N PHE A 100 -4.37 -0.03 -5.64
CA PHE A 100 -4.50 -0.92 -6.78
C PHE A 100 -4.23 -0.17 -8.09
N PHE A 101 -3.34 -0.70 -8.91
CA PHE A 101 -2.90 -0.14 -10.18
C PHE A 101 -3.13 -1.15 -11.30
N GLU A 102 -3.96 -0.78 -12.29
CA GLU A 102 -4.12 -1.61 -13.50
C GLU A 102 -2.85 -1.60 -14.36
N SER A 103 -2.60 -2.70 -15.08
CA SER A 103 -1.47 -2.79 -16.01
C SER A 103 -1.56 -1.72 -17.12
N ARG A 104 -0.42 -1.11 -17.44
CA ARG A 104 -0.23 -0.21 -18.60
C ARG A 104 -0.44 -0.91 -19.94
N ASN A 105 -0.31 -2.23 -19.99
CA ASN A 105 -0.39 -3.00 -21.20
C ASN A 105 -1.75 -3.67 -21.38
N SER A 106 -2.15 -4.52 -20.42
CA SER A 106 -3.42 -5.25 -20.52
C SER A 106 -4.00 -5.61 -19.16
N ARG A 107 -5.31 -5.42 -18.99
CA ARG A 107 -6.04 -5.93 -17.82
C ARG A 107 -6.00 -7.46 -17.70
N ALA A 108 -5.64 -8.18 -18.76
CA ALA A 108 -5.44 -9.63 -18.72
C ALA A 108 -4.05 -10.05 -18.19
N ASP A 109 -3.14 -9.10 -17.98
CA ASP A 109 -1.84 -9.36 -17.37
C ASP A 109 -1.99 -9.87 -15.93
N PRO A 110 -1.01 -10.58 -15.37
CA PRO A 110 -1.11 -11.13 -14.02
C PRO A 110 -1.46 -10.10 -12.94
N VAL A 111 -2.14 -10.53 -11.89
CA VAL A 111 -2.28 -9.75 -10.66
C VAL A 111 -1.13 -10.08 -9.72
N VAL A 112 -0.44 -9.05 -9.24
CA VAL A 112 0.69 -9.17 -8.35
C VAL A 112 0.40 -8.38 -7.08
N ILE A 113 0.35 -9.05 -5.94
CA ILE A 113 0.34 -8.38 -4.64
C ILE A 113 1.78 -8.18 -4.16
N TRP A 114 2.09 -6.98 -3.70
CA TRP A 114 3.36 -6.63 -3.08
C TRP A 114 3.20 -6.43 -1.56
N LEU A 115 4.01 -7.15 -0.79
CA LEU A 115 4.07 -7.06 0.66
C LEU A 115 5.43 -6.51 1.10
N THR A 116 5.45 -5.32 1.68
CA THR A 116 6.66 -4.78 2.30
C THR A 116 6.89 -5.45 3.66
N GLY A 117 8.16 -5.65 4.03
CA GLY A 117 8.55 -6.26 5.31
C GLY A 117 8.55 -5.27 6.49
N GLY A 118 9.69 -5.21 7.21
CA GLY A 118 9.86 -4.43 8.42
C GLY A 118 10.11 -5.32 9.64
N PRO A 119 9.07 -5.93 10.27
CA PRO A 119 7.63 -5.82 9.98
C PRO A 119 7.04 -4.42 10.24
N GLY A 120 5.97 -4.06 9.53
CA GLY A 120 5.25 -2.80 9.72
C GLY A 120 5.70 -1.63 8.85
N CYS A 121 6.40 -1.91 7.75
CA CYS A 121 6.72 -0.89 6.74
C CYS A 121 5.61 -0.79 5.69
N SER A 122 5.27 0.44 5.30
CA SER A 122 4.24 0.75 4.31
C SER A 122 4.51 0.15 2.92
N GLY A 123 3.44 -0.23 2.22
CA GLY A 123 3.47 -0.59 0.80
C GLY A 123 3.86 0.59 -0.11
N GLU A 124 3.65 1.82 0.35
CA GLU A 124 3.96 3.05 -0.38
C GLU A 124 5.45 3.23 -0.64
N LEU A 125 6.32 2.62 0.19
CA LEU A 125 7.75 2.64 -0.05
C LEU A 125 8.05 2.00 -1.41
N ALA A 126 7.54 0.80 -1.63
CA ALA A 126 7.72 0.09 -2.89
C ALA A 126 7.03 0.80 -4.05
N LEU A 127 5.83 1.33 -3.79
CA LEU A 127 5.03 2.06 -4.78
C LEU A 127 5.79 3.27 -5.37
N PHE A 128 6.52 4.03 -4.55
CA PHE A 128 7.14 5.28 -5.01
C PHE A 128 8.66 5.19 -5.21
N TYR A 129 9.33 4.22 -4.60
CA TYR A 129 10.80 4.12 -4.63
C TYR A 129 11.33 2.85 -5.28
N GLU A 130 10.50 1.86 -5.56
CA GLU A 130 10.96 0.56 -6.07
C GLU A 130 10.30 0.21 -7.40
N ASN A 131 9.23 -0.58 -7.37
CA ASN A 131 8.64 -1.24 -8.54
C ASN A 131 7.29 -0.67 -8.97
N GLY A 132 6.80 0.38 -8.30
CA GLY A 132 5.56 1.02 -8.67
C GLY A 132 5.62 1.82 -9.97
N PRO A 133 4.44 2.33 -10.42
CA PRO A 133 4.28 3.02 -11.69
C PRO A 133 4.96 4.40 -11.72
N PHE A 134 5.28 4.96 -10.54
CA PHE A 134 5.79 6.32 -10.41
C PHE A 134 7.03 6.39 -9.52
N HIS A 135 7.86 7.39 -9.80
CA HIS A 135 8.88 7.86 -8.87
C HIS A 135 8.64 9.31 -8.47
N ILE A 136 9.05 9.64 -7.24
CA ILE A 136 9.04 11.01 -6.73
C ILE A 136 10.29 11.73 -7.25
N THR A 137 10.09 12.80 -8.02
CA THR A 137 11.20 13.60 -8.56
C THR A 137 11.72 14.61 -7.51
N ARG A 138 12.85 15.27 -7.81
CA ARG A 138 13.46 16.27 -6.92
C ARG A 138 12.55 17.46 -6.59
N ASN A 139 11.57 17.77 -7.45
CA ASN A 139 10.62 18.85 -7.21
C ASN A 139 9.33 18.37 -6.51
N MET A 140 9.32 17.13 -6.01
CA MET A 140 8.18 16.46 -5.38
C MET A 140 6.99 16.16 -6.31
N SER A 141 7.18 16.22 -7.63
CA SER A 141 6.20 15.69 -8.60
C SER A 141 6.33 14.17 -8.75
N LEU A 142 5.30 13.54 -9.31
CA LEU A 142 5.40 12.18 -9.82
C LEU A 142 5.83 12.19 -11.29
N ALA A 143 6.69 11.25 -11.65
CA ALA A 143 7.05 10.90 -13.02
C ALA A 143 6.90 9.39 -13.21
N TRP A 144 6.67 8.94 -14.44
CA TRP A 144 6.59 7.50 -14.72
C TRP A 144 7.89 6.79 -14.34
N ASN A 145 7.71 5.58 -13.83
CA ASN A 145 8.78 4.60 -13.75
C ASN A 145 8.85 3.84 -15.08
N ASP A 146 9.93 4.02 -15.84
CA ASP A 146 10.16 3.30 -17.10
C ASP A 146 10.31 1.78 -16.91
N PHE A 147 10.62 1.35 -15.68
CA PHE A 147 10.82 -0.03 -15.26
C PHE A 147 9.75 -0.49 -14.24
N GLY A 148 8.66 0.25 -14.11
CA GLY A 148 7.54 -0.10 -13.23
C GLY A 148 6.95 -1.45 -13.61
N TRP A 149 6.60 -2.25 -12.61
CA TRP A 149 6.03 -3.59 -12.81
C TRP A 149 4.62 -3.54 -13.41
N ASP A 150 3.97 -2.38 -13.35
CA ASP A 150 2.68 -2.11 -13.96
C ASP A 150 2.72 -2.23 -15.49
N LYS A 151 3.90 -2.29 -16.12
CA LYS A 151 4.02 -2.57 -17.57
C LYS A 151 3.58 -3.97 -17.97
N VAL A 152 3.57 -4.90 -17.02
CA VAL A 152 3.35 -6.34 -17.27
C VAL A 152 2.47 -6.98 -16.19
N SER A 153 1.86 -6.19 -15.31
CA SER A 153 1.02 -6.70 -14.22
C SER A 153 0.04 -5.66 -13.69
N ASN A 154 -1.04 -6.13 -13.10
CA ASN A 154 -1.91 -5.33 -12.24
C ASN A 154 -1.38 -5.44 -10.81
N LEU A 155 -1.08 -4.32 -10.16
CA LEU A 155 -0.35 -4.29 -8.90
C LEU A 155 -1.25 -3.92 -7.72
N ILE A 156 -1.13 -4.67 -6.63
CA ILE A 156 -1.78 -4.38 -5.35
C ILE A 156 -0.70 -4.12 -4.30
N TYR A 157 -0.72 -2.94 -3.69
CA TYR A 157 0.14 -2.61 -2.54
C TYR A 157 -0.73 -2.59 -1.30
N VAL A 158 -0.38 -3.38 -0.28
CA VAL A 158 -1.19 -3.51 0.94
C VAL A 158 -0.39 -3.09 2.16
N ASP A 159 -0.97 -2.22 2.96
CA ASP A 159 -0.42 -1.86 4.25
C ASP A 159 -0.81 -2.90 5.30
N GLN A 160 0.15 -3.71 5.71
CA GLN A 160 -0.07 -4.80 6.65
C GLN A 160 1.16 -4.99 7.56
N PRO A 161 0.96 -5.46 8.81
CA PRO A 161 -0.32 -5.71 9.49
C PRO A 161 -1.07 -4.42 9.86
N ILE A 162 -2.25 -4.53 10.47
CA ILE A 162 -2.99 -3.38 11.00
C ILE A 162 -2.11 -2.54 11.94
N GLY A 163 -2.12 -1.22 11.74
CA GLY A 163 -1.19 -0.27 12.37
C GLY A 163 -0.02 0.15 11.47
N THR A 164 0.09 -0.43 10.27
CA THR A 164 1.09 -0.08 9.25
C THR A 164 0.54 0.98 8.30
N GLY A 165 1.34 2.00 7.98
CA GLY A 165 1.00 2.98 6.96
C GLY A 165 -0.34 3.67 7.20
N PHE A 166 -1.26 3.55 6.24
CA PHE A 166 -2.63 4.02 6.35
C PHE A 166 -3.60 2.99 6.95
N SER A 167 -3.20 1.73 7.14
CA SER A 167 -4.02 0.72 7.82
C SER A 167 -4.13 0.99 9.32
N TYR A 168 -5.35 1.02 9.86
CA TYR A 168 -5.59 1.46 11.23
C TYR A 168 -6.64 0.61 11.96
N SER A 169 -6.61 0.70 13.30
CA SER A 169 -7.72 0.34 14.18
C SER A 169 -7.71 1.28 15.39
N SER A 170 -8.88 1.53 15.97
CA SER A 170 -9.05 2.21 17.26
C SER A 170 -8.80 1.30 18.47
N HIS A 171 -8.57 0.00 18.26
CA HIS A 171 -8.37 -0.99 19.31
C HIS A 171 -7.07 -1.77 19.14
N SER A 172 -6.25 -1.82 20.19
CA SER A 172 -5.01 -2.60 20.19
C SER A 172 -5.23 -4.11 20.00
N ASP A 173 -6.40 -4.62 20.40
CA ASP A 173 -6.76 -6.04 20.26
C ASP A 173 -6.87 -6.49 18.79
N ASP A 174 -7.02 -5.55 17.86
CA ASP A 174 -7.07 -5.84 16.44
C ASP A 174 -5.66 -5.98 15.80
N ILE A 175 -4.60 -5.63 16.53
CA ILE A 175 -3.22 -5.72 16.03
C ILE A 175 -2.77 -7.17 16.08
N ARG A 176 -2.30 -7.70 14.94
CA ARG A 176 -1.81 -9.07 14.84
C ARG A 176 -0.38 -9.18 15.35
N HIS A 177 -0.09 -10.27 16.04
CA HIS A 177 1.23 -10.57 16.62
C HIS A 177 1.80 -11.91 16.14
N SER A 178 1.22 -12.49 15.09
CA SER A 178 1.70 -13.73 14.45
C SER A 178 1.43 -13.72 12.95
N GLU A 179 2.26 -14.45 12.20
CA GLU A 179 2.12 -14.63 10.76
C GLU A 179 0.78 -15.29 10.39
N ASP A 180 0.26 -16.19 11.22
CA ASP A 180 -1.06 -16.81 11.01
C ASP A 180 -2.18 -15.76 11.02
N GLY A 181 -2.14 -14.82 11.98
CA GLY A 181 -3.12 -13.73 12.06
C GLY A 181 -3.04 -12.81 10.84
N VAL A 182 -1.82 -12.43 10.44
CA VAL A 182 -1.58 -11.61 9.25
C VAL A 182 -2.02 -12.33 7.98
N SER A 183 -1.72 -13.61 7.87
CA SER A 183 -2.13 -14.44 6.73
C SER A 183 -3.64 -14.54 6.61
N ASN A 184 -4.37 -14.68 7.71
CA ASN A 184 -5.84 -14.74 7.68
C ASN A 184 -6.43 -13.42 7.20
N ASP A 185 -5.94 -12.29 7.74
CA ASP A 185 -6.39 -10.95 7.34
C ASP A 185 -6.14 -10.68 5.84
N LEU A 186 -4.95 -11.05 5.34
CA LEU A 186 -4.60 -10.94 3.92
C LEU A 186 -5.42 -11.86 3.03
N TYR A 187 -5.69 -13.09 3.48
CA TYR A 187 -6.54 -14.02 2.74
C TYR A 187 -7.97 -13.49 2.60
N ASP A 188 -8.57 -13.02 3.69
CA ASP A 188 -9.90 -12.40 3.70
C ASP A 188 -9.96 -11.16 2.81
N PHE A 189 -8.92 -10.33 2.84
CA PHE A 189 -8.78 -9.19 1.93
C PHE A 189 -8.78 -9.64 0.47
N LEU A 190 -7.96 -10.62 0.10
CA LEU A 190 -7.88 -11.11 -1.28
C LEU A 190 -9.21 -11.70 -1.76
N GLN A 191 -9.93 -12.44 -0.90
CA GLN A 191 -11.27 -12.94 -1.22
C GLN A 191 -12.23 -11.78 -1.52
N ALA A 192 -12.22 -10.73 -0.70
CA ALA A 192 -13.05 -9.55 -0.93
C ALA A 192 -12.63 -8.77 -2.18
N PHE A 193 -11.32 -8.62 -2.41
CA PHE A 193 -10.76 -7.91 -3.57
C PHE A 193 -11.19 -8.57 -4.88
N PHE A 194 -11.00 -9.89 -5.02
CA PHE A 194 -11.38 -10.60 -6.23
C PHE A 194 -12.90 -10.70 -6.44
N LYS A 195 -13.68 -10.60 -5.36
CA LYS A 195 -15.14 -10.49 -5.44
C LYS A 195 -15.57 -9.12 -5.99
N GLU A 196 -14.92 -8.05 -5.56
CA GLU A 196 -15.18 -6.68 -6.04
C GLU A 196 -14.66 -6.47 -7.47
N HIS A 197 -13.57 -7.15 -7.84
CA HIS A 197 -12.92 -7.06 -9.14
C HIS A 197 -12.95 -8.40 -9.91
N PRO A 198 -14.14 -8.92 -10.28
CA PRO A 198 -14.29 -10.25 -10.87
C PRO A 198 -13.57 -10.43 -12.20
N GLN A 199 -13.25 -9.34 -12.91
CA GLN A 199 -12.50 -9.35 -14.16
C GLN A 199 -11.08 -9.89 -14.01
N TYR A 200 -10.49 -9.85 -12.81
CA TYR A 200 -9.11 -10.30 -12.56
C TYR A 200 -9.01 -11.74 -12.04
N VAL A 201 -10.13 -12.38 -11.72
CA VAL A 201 -10.17 -13.74 -11.12
C VAL A 201 -9.50 -14.80 -12.01
N LYS A 202 -9.53 -14.60 -13.33
CA LYS A 202 -8.94 -15.53 -14.30
C LYS A 202 -7.47 -15.29 -14.58
N ASN A 203 -6.91 -14.18 -14.08
CA ASN A 203 -5.53 -13.83 -14.32
C ASN A 203 -4.64 -14.68 -13.42
N ASP A 204 -3.40 -14.91 -13.85
CA ASP A 204 -2.39 -15.48 -12.95
C ASP A 204 -2.23 -14.56 -11.73
N PHE A 205 -2.05 -15.15 -10.55
CA PHE A 205 -1.89 -14.42 -9.31
C PHE A 205 -0.56 -14.78 -8.65
N TYR A 206 0.23 -13.75 -8.32
CA TYR A 206 1.54 -13.89 -7.68
C TYR A 206 1.60 -13.10 -6.37
N ILE A 207 2.15 -13.74 -5.34
CA ILE A 207 2.41 -13.13 -4.04
C ILE A 207 3.89 -12.78 -3.99
N THR A 208 4.19 -11.49 -3.85
CA THR A 208 5.54 -10.94 -3.89
C THR A 208 5.78 -10.01 -2.71
N GLY A 209 7.03 -9.66 -2.46
CA GLY A 209 7.41 -8.82 -1.34
C GLY A 209 8.88 -8.95 -1.00
N GLU A 210 9.30 -8.21 0.02
CA GLU A 210 10.68 -8.15 0.45
C GLU A 210 10.88 -8.19 1.98
N SER A 211 12.11 -8.47 2.40
CA SER A 211 12.50 -8.46 3.82
C SER A 211 11.64 -9.45 4.64
N TYR A 212 11.01 -8.99 5.72
CA TYR A 212 10.12 -9.81 6.56
C TYR A 212 8.93 -10.40 5.80
N ALA A 213 8.60 -9.88 4.60
CA ALA A 213 7.63 -10.54 3.73
C ALA A 213 8.03 -11.95 3.32
N GLY A 214 9.31 -12.33 3.43
CA GLY A 214 9.74 -13.72 3.36
C GLY A 214 9.06 -14.66 4.37
N HIS A 215 8.47 -14.13 5.44
CA HIS A 215 7.59 -14.86 6.36
C HIS A 215 6.11 -14.75 5.97
N TYR A 216 5.66 -13.57 5.55
CA TYR A 216 4.26 -13.35 5.14
C TYR A 216 3.87 -14.14 3.89
N ILE A 217 4.72 -14.17 2.88
CA ILE A 217 4.49 -14.85 1.60
C ILE A 217 4.20 -16.35 1.80
N PRO A 218 5.06 -17.16 2.46
CA PRO A 218 4.78 -18.57 2.66
C PRO A 218 3.58 -18.82 3.57
N ALA A 219 3.34 -17.99 4.58
CA ALA A 219 2.16 -18.11 5.45
C ALA A 219 0.86 -17.92 4.63
N LEU A 220 0.80 -16.86 3.83
CA LEU A 220 -0.35 -16.57 2.96
C LEU A 220 -0.56 -17.63 1.87
N ALA A 221 0.51 -18.11 1.25
CA ALA A 221 0.45 -19.18 0.26
C ALA A 221 -0.11 -20.48 0.87
N CYS A 222 0.34 -20.84 2.08
CA CYS A 222 -0.14 -22.02 2.80
C CYS A 222 -1.65 -21.95 3.08
N SER A 223 -2.12 -20.83 3.65
CA SER A 223 -3.54 -20.58 3.92
C SER A 223 -4.38 -20.65 2.64
N SER A 224 -3.88 -20.09 1.53
CA SER A 224 -4.56 -20.08 0.23
C SER A 224 -4.74 -21.49 -0.36
N THR A 225 -3.75 -22.37 -0.20
CA THR A 225 -3.85 -23.77 -0.66
C THR A 225 -4.80 -24.60 0.21
N SER A 226 -4.81 -24.35 1.52
CA SER A 226 -5.69 -25.04 2.47
C SER A 226 -7.16 -24.68 2.27
N GLY A 227 -7.45 -23.43 1.88
CA GLY A 227 -8.81 -22.98 1.56
C GLY A 227 -9.42 -23.59 0.28
N LYS A 228 -8.60 -24.07 -0.67
CA LYS A 228 -9.09 -24.80 -1.87
C LYS A 228 -9.53 -26.24 -1.57
N GLN A 229 -9.29 -26.76 -0.37
CA GLN A 229 -9.63 -28.13 0.03
C GLN A 229 -10.87 -28.26 0.93
N LYS A 230 -11.61 -27.18 1.18
CA LYS A 230 -12.89 -27.20 1.89
C LYS A 230 -14.02 -26.73 0.99
#